data_AF-A0A7W0TBQ5-F1
#
_entry.id   AF-A0A7W0TBQ5-F1
#
_cell.length_a   1.000
_cell.length_b   1.000
_cell.length_c   1.000
_cell.angle_alpha   90.00
_cell.angle_beta   90.00
_cell.angle_gamma   90.00
#
_symmetry.space_group_name_H-M   'P 1'
#
loop_
_entity.id
_entity.type
_entity.pdbx_description
1 polymer ?
#
loop_
_entity_poly.entity_id
_entity_poly.type
_entity_poly.pdbx_seq_one_letter_code
_entity_poly.pdbx_strand_id
1 'polypeptide(L)'
;MSLQEAVTAGVTAPPQTIIVHGAQADVMTTLQLTDPALRAAADRGRGVRSRQARLALLLRAHEIVLGDPFSQLAHLALAGRHRRIVLLEDGASALHAWRVLASEGALARVHERRRTAAMLGTVAAIRLSRSARRTEVVLVGGLPVSSELTAALERRSIRHIRHDFAWARSVELPETAGEHALAGATRIVLGSALCVDGHIRRDVYEKWLRDRLGGEGDVFVPHRRDATWALQLATDLGAHVCPSGHPCAELMLRDTPDDVVIHGFPMTAAMTVPIVRSPRPTRFDVTHLVASDWTPAAPPRVVALINEIDAIARQHQPPGATPQAKIVPA
;
A
#
# COMPACT_ATOMS: atom_id res chain seq x y z
N MET A 1 -9.16 1.15 -3.29
CA MET A 1 -9.30 2.32 -2.39
C MET A 1 -8.78 3.60 -3.05
N SER A 2 -7.48 3.78 -3.28
CA SER A 2 -6.92 5.08 -3.70
C SER A 2 -7.53 5.69 -4.97
N LEU A 3 -7.93 4.86 -5.95
CA LEU A 3 -8.67 5.35 -7.13
C LEU A 3 -10.05 5.92 -6.76
N GLN A 4 -10.77 5.21 -5.89
CA GLN A 4 -12.08 5.64 -5.42
C GLN A 4 -11.96 6.92 -4.58
N GLU A 5 -10.95 7.02 -3.72
CA GLU A 5 -10.64 8.26 -3.00
C GLU A 5 -10.34 9.42 -3.95
N ALA A 6 -9.53 9.21 -4.98
CA ALA A 6 -9.22 10.23 -5.97
C ALA A 6 -10.46 10.71 -6.75
N VAL A 7 -11.39 9.81 -7.04
CA VAL A 7 -12.66 10.13 -7.69
C VAL A 7 -13.60 10.88 -6.74
N THR A 8 -13.76 10.40 -5.51
CA THR A 8 -14.58 11.05 -4.48
C THR A 8 -14.06 12.44 -4.14
N ALA A 9 -12.75 12.64 -4.09
CA ALA A 9 -12.11 13.93 -3.88
C ALA A 9 -12.14 14.85 -5.12
N GLY A 10 -12.74 14.41 -6.24
CA GLY A 10 -12.83 15.19 -7.48
C GLY A 10 -11.49 15.42 -8.18
N VAL A 11 -10.44 14.67 -7.81
CA VAL A 11 -9.11 14.81 -8.42
C VAL A 11 -9.12 14.27 -9.85
N THR A 12 -9.80 13.16 -10.08
CA THR A 12 -9.97 12.55 -11.41
C THR A 12 -11.44 12.20 -11.62
N ALA A 13 -11.91 12.29 -12.86
CA ALA A 13 -13.22 11.76 -13.21
C ALA A 13 -13.19 10.23 -13.14
N PRO A 14 -14.34 9.55 -12.96
CA PRO A 14 -14.41 8.10 -13.07
C PRO A 14 -13.78 7.63 -14.40
N PRO A 15 -12.74 6.78 -14.37
CA PRO A 15 -12.08 6.33 -15.58
C PRO A 15 -13.05 5.56 -16.49
N GLN A 16 -12.87 5.73 -17.80
CA GLN A 16 -13.66 4.98 -18.77
C GLN A 16 -13.31 3.49 -18.76
N THR A 17 -12.06 3.12 -18.47
CA THR A 17 -11.58 1.74 -18.45
C THR A 17 -10.58 1.57 -17.30
N ILE A 18 -10.74 0.53 -16.48
CA ILE A 18 -9.79 0.17 -15.43
C ILE A 18 -9.13 -1.15 -15.79
N ILE A 19 -7.81 -1.11 -15.98
CA ILE A 19 -7.01 -2.30 -16.26
C ILE A 19 -6.40 -2.78 -14.96
N VAL A 20 -6.91 -3.89 -14.43
CA VAL A 20 -6.35 -4.54 -13.24
C VAL A 20 -5.25 -5.52 -13.67
N HIS A 21 -4.09 -5.43 -13.02
CA HIS A 21 -2.97 -6.35 -13.23
C HIS A 21 -2.74 -7.19 -11.96
N GLY A 22 -2.84 -8.51 -12.06
CA GLY A 22 -2.68 -9.43 -10.93
C GLY A 22 -3.85 -10.41 -10.76
N ALA A 23 -3.81 -11.22 -9.70
CA ALA A 23 -4.90 -12.12 -9.34
C ALA A 23 -6.17 -11.32 -9.06
N GLN A 24 -7.27 -11.67 -9.72
CA GLN A 24 -8.51 -10.89 -9.68
C GLN A 24 -9.17 -10.91 -8.30
N ALA A 25 -9.04 -12.00 -7.54
CA ALA A 25 -9.76 -12.23 -6.28
C ALA A 25 -9.60 -11.06 -5.28
N ASP A 26 -8.38 -10.58 -5.04
CA ASP A 26 -8.10 -9.53 -4.05
C ASP A 26 -8.69 -8.16 -4.44
N VAL A 27 -8.77 -7.88 -5.75
CA VAL A 27 -9.29 -6.61 -6.26
C VAL A 27 -10.83 -6.66 -6.30
N MET A 28 -11.42 -7.85 -6.42
CA MET A 28 -12.87 -8.00 -6.50
C MET A 28 -13.59 -7.57 -5.24
N THR A 29 -13.10 -7.89 -4.04
CA THR A 29 -13.73 -7.45 -2.78
C THR A 29 -13.75 -5.93 -2.69
N THR A 30 -12.62 -5.27 -2.99
CA THR A 30 -12.57 -3.80 -3.01
C THR A 30 -13.45 -3.22 -4.11
N LEU A 31 -13.46 -3.81 -5.32
CA LEU A 31 -14.33 -3.37 -6.41
C LEU A 31 -15.82 -3.53 -6.09
N GLN A 32 -16.17 -4.53 -5.27
CA GLN A 32 -17.53 -4.73 -4.80
C GLN A 32 -18.00 -3.61 -3.87
N LEU A 33 -17.07 -2.87 -3.27
CA LEU A 33 -17.34 -1.70 -2.42
C LEU A 33 -17.28 -0.38 -3.21
N THR A 34 -16.77 -0.41 -4.45
CA THR A 34 -16.61 0.80 -5.26
C THR A 34 -17.90 1.23 -5.97
N ASP A 35 -17.93 2.51 -6.31
CA ASP A 35 -18.96 3.16 -7.10
C ASP A 35 -19.32 2.35 -8.36
N PRO A 36 -20.61 2.24 -8.73
CA PRO A 36 -21.06 1.50 -9.90
C PRO A 36 -20.35 1.88 -11.20
N ALA A 37 -19.97 3.15 -11.39
CA ALA A 37 -19.24 3.61 -12.56
C ALA A 37 -17.82 3.03 -12.61
N LEU A 38 -17.13 2.93 -11.46
CA LEU A 38 -15.82 2.29 -11.38
C LEU A 38 -15.90 0.80 -11.64
N ARG A 39 -16.94 0.14 -11.11
CA ARG A 39 -17.20 -1.28 -11.39
C ARG A 39 -17.41 -1.51 -12.88
N ALA A 40 -18.28 -0.73 -13.52
CA ALA A 40 -18.50 -0.82 -14.97
C ALA A 40 -17.21 -0.56 -15.77
N ALA A 41 -16.34 0.35 -15.32
CA ALA A 41 -15.05 0.60 -15.95
C ALA A 41 -14.07 -0.58 -15.80
N ALA A 42 -14.06 -1.24 -14.64
CA ALA A 42 -13.30 -2.47 -14.42
C ALA A 42 -13.81 -3.62 -15.29
N ASP A 43 -15.12 -3.77 -15.42
CA ASP A 43 -15.77 -4.78 -16.26
C ASP A 43 -15.34 -4.64 -17.73
N ARG A 44 -15.35 -3.40 -18.26
CA ARG A 44 -14.82 -3.10 -19.59
C ARG A 44 -13.35 -3.47 -19.73
N GLY A 45 -12.54 -3.15 -18.72
CA GLY A 45 -11.12 -3.49 -18.71
C GLY A 45 -10.83 -4.99 -18.67
N ARG A 46 -11.70 -5.80 -18.05
CA ARG A 46 -11.62 -7.28 -18.08
C ARG A 46 -11.78 -7.84 -19.49
N GLY A 47 -12.52 -7.15 -20.36
CA GLY A 47 -12.62 -7.49 -21.79
C GLY A 47 -11.29 -7.35 -22.55
N VAL A 48 -10.33 -6.58 -22.03
CA VAL A 48 -9.03 -6.31 -22.67
C VAL A 48 -8.00 -7.36 -22.21
N ARG A 49 -7.94 -8.47 -22.95
CA ARG A 49 -7.14 -9.64 -22.53
C ARG A 49 -5.65 -9.54 -22.89
N SER A 50 -5.30 -8.97 -24.04
CA SER A 50 -3.90 -8.94 -24.48
C SER A 50 -3.14 -7.73 -23.91
N ARG A 51 -1.85 -7.94 -23.59
CA ARG A 51 -0.94 -6.87 -23.14
C ARG A 51 -0.83 -5.76 -24.19
N GLN A 52 -0.85 -6.11 -25.48
CA GLN A 52 -0.79 -5.17 -26.59
C GLN A 52 -2.04 -4.27 -26.64
N ALA A 53 -3.24 -4.83 -26.47
CA ALA A 53 -4.47 -4.06 -26.44
C ALA A 53 -4.53 -3.11 -25.24
N ARG A 54 -4.09 -3.58 -24.06
CA ARG A 54 -3.96 -2.75 -22.85
C ARG A 54 -3.03 -1.57 -23.09
N LEU A 55 -1.86 -1.84 -23.67
CA LEU A 55 -0.89 -0.79 -23.98
C LEU A 55 -1.44 0.19 -25.02
N ALA A 56 -2.11 -0.29 -26.07
CA ALA A 56 -2.70 0.56 -27.09
C ALA A 56 -3.76 1.52 -26.52
N LEU A 57 -4.59 1.05 -25.59
CA LEU A 57 -5.54 1.91 -24.87
C LEU A 57 -4.83 2.96 -24.04
N LEU A 58 -3.84 2.55 -23.24
CA LEU A 58 -3.07 3.46 -22.38
C LEU A 58 -2.36 4.53 -23.20
N LEU A 59 -1.67 4.16 -24.30
CA LEU A 59 -0.94 5.10 -25.15
C LEU A 59 -1.83 6.13 -25.85
N ARG A 60 -3.11 5.82 -26.07
CA ARG A 60 -4.10 6.72 -26.71
C ARG A 60 -4.87 7.57 -25.73
N ALA A 61 -4.81 7.27 -24.44
CA ALA A 61 -5.57 7.97 -23.43
C ALA A 61 -5.06 9.41 -23.22
N HIS A 62 -5.97 10.37 -23.11
CA HIS A 62 -5.62 11.76 -22.76
C HIS A 62 -5.19 11.89 -21.30
N GLU A 63 -5.82 11.13 -20.42
CA GLU A 63 -5.50 11.01 -19.00
C GLU A 63 -5.24 9.55 -18.66
N ILE A 64 -4.17 9.28 -17.91
CA ILE A 64 -3.91 7.96 -17.34
C ILE A 64 -3.85 8.05 -15.81
N VAL A 65 -4.42 7.04 -15.15
CA VAL A 65 -4.37 6.88 -13.70
C VAL A 65 -3.61 5.59 -13.40
N LEU A 66 -2.54 5.68 -12.63
CA LEU A 66 -1.62 4.58 -12.35
C LEU A 66 -1.56 4.32 -10.84
N GLY A 67 -1.91 3.11 -10.41
CA GLY A 67 -1.71 2.67 -9.02
C GLY A 67 -0.27 2.27 -8.72
N ASP A 68 0.35 1.50 -9.63
CA ASP A 68 1.74 1.05 -9.48
C ASP A 68 2.62 1.66 -10.58
N PRO A 69 3.36 2.74 -10.27
CA PRO A 69 4.21 3.43 -11.25
C PRO A 69 5.42 2.58 -11.67
N PHE A 70 5.75 1.50 -10.96
CA PHE A 70 6.88 0.61 -11.27
C PHE A 70 6.50 -0.58 -12.15
N SER A 71 5.22 -0.75 -12.45
CA SER A 71 4.79 -1.83 -13.33
C SER A 71 5.35 -1.62 -14.74
N GLN A 72 5.74 -2.70 -15.43
CA GLN A 72 6.23 -2.58 -16.80
C GLN A 72 5.20 -1.95 -17.74
N LEU A 73 3.91 -2.19 -17.48
CA LEU A 73 2.83 -1.57 -18.25
C LEU A 73 2.77 -0.06 -17.99
N ALA A 74 2.94 0.39 -16.74
CA ALA A 74 3.05 1.81 -16.42
C ALA A 74 4.26 2.45 -17.11
N HIS A 75 5.45 1.83 -17.06
CA HIS A 75 6.64 2.36 -17.75
C HIS A 75 6.41 2.54 -19.25
N LEU A 76 5.77 1.56 -19.90
CA LEU A 76 5.44 1.65 -21.32
C LEU A 76 4.34 2.69 -21.60
N ALA A 77 3.33 2.79 -20.73
CA ALA A 77 2.28 3.81 -20.85
C ALA A 77 2.87 5.22 -20.75
N LEU A 78 3.78 5.46 -19.79
CA LEU A 78 4.47 6.73 -19.59
C LEU A 78 5.33 7.17 -20.81
N ALA A 79 5.59 6.28 -21.77
CA ALA A 79 6.24 6.65 -23.03
C ALA A 79 5.27 7.38 -24.00
N GLY A 80 3.96 7.27 -23.77
CA GLY A 80 2.91 7.94 -24.53
C GLY A 80 2.86 9.45 -24.32
N ARG A 81 1.90 10.11 -24.98
CA ARG A 81 1.66 11.56 -24.86
C ARG A 81 0.33 11.80 -24.15
N HIS A 82 0.39 12.01 -22.85
CA HIS A 82 -0.79 12.29 -22.03
C HIS A 82 -0.87 13.79 -21.72
N ARG A 83 -2.09 14.31 -21.64
CA ARG A 83 -2.35 15.65 -21.11
C ARG A 83 -2.26 15.66 -19.59
N ARG A 84 -2.64 14.53 -18.96
CA ARG A 84 -2.68 14.39 -17.51
C ARG A 84 -2.26 12.99 -17.07
N ILE A 85 -1.48 12.92 -16.00
CA ILE A 85 -1.00 11.67 -15.39
C ILE A 85 -1.29 11.76 -13.90
N VAL A 86 -2.12 10.86 -13.40
CA VAL A 86 -2.44 10.74 -11.97
C VAL A 86 -1.76 9.49 -11.43
N LEU A 87 -0.84 9.67 -10.48
CA LEU A 87 -0.20 8.56 -9.77
C LEU A 87 -0.88 8.42 -8.41
N LEU A 88 -1.54 7.29 -8.20
CA LEU A 88 -2.21 6.98 -6.95
C LEU A 88 -1.22 6.36 -5.96
N GLU A 89 -1.48 6.58 -4.69
CA GLU A 89 -0.77 5.90 -3.61
C GLU A 89 -1.11 4.41 -3.58
N ASP A 90 -0.07 3.58 -3.68
CA ASP A 90 -0.11 2.12 -3.48
C ASP A 90 0.91 1.76 -2.38
N GLY A 91 0.65 2.29 -1.18
CA GLY A 91 1.47 2.11 0.01
C GLY A 91 2.91 2.59 -0.15
N ALA A 92 3.84 1.86 0.47
CA ALA A 92 5.26 2.20 0.57
C ALA A 92 5.95 2.45 -0.79
N SER A 93 5.48 1.76 -1.83
CA SER A 93 6.00 1.92 -3.19
C SER A 93 5.76 3.34 -3.70
N ALA A 94 4.61 3.95 -3.40
CA ALA A 94 4.31 5.32 -3.84
C ALA A 94 5.29 6.34 -3.22
N LEU A 95 5.58 6.23 -1.91
CA LEU A 95 6.56 7.12 -1.26
C LEU A 95 7.95 7.01 -1.91
N HIS A 96 8.38 5.79 -2.22
CA HIS A 96 9.62 5.58 -2.98
C HIS A 96 9.56 6.21 -4.38
N ALA A 97 8.43 6.04 -5.09
CA ALA A 97 8.23 6.64 -6.42
C ALA A 97 8.30 8.17 -6.36
N TRP A 98 7.63 8.79 -5.39
CA TRP A 98 7.62 10.24 -5.24
C TRP A 98 9.02 10.82 -5.03
N ARG A 99 9.89 10.12 -4.29
CA ARG A 99 11.29 10.54 -4.10
C ARG A 99 12.12 10.37 -5.34
N VAL A 100 11.93 9.26 -6.04
CA VAL A 100 12.56 9.06 -7.34
C VAL A 100 12.16 10.18 -8.29
N LEU A 101 10.92 10.67 -8.24
CA LEU A 101 10.46 11.79 -9.07
C LEU A 101 10.95 13.15 -8.58
N ALA A 102 11.07 13.33 -7.27
CA ALA A 102 11.66 14.52 -6.66
C ALA A 102 13.18 14.62 -6.93
N SER A 103 13.84 13.49 -7.19
CA SER A 103 15.25 13.36 -7.56
C SER A 103 15.41 12.98 -9.04
N GLU A 104 16.64 12.93 -9.59
CA GLU A 104 16.88 12.45 -10.97
C GLU A 104 17.02 10.92 -11.04
N GLY A 105 16.26 10.20 -10.21
CA GLY A 105 16.37 8.75 -10.07
C GLY A 105 15.63 7.96 -11.14
N ALA A 106 15.94 6.67 -11.26
CA ALA A 106 15.19 5.72 -12.08
C ALA A 106 13.95 5.21 -11.33
N LEU A 107 12.78 5.16 -11.99
CA LEU A 107 11.56 4.52 -11.48
C LEU A 107 11.74 3.00 -11.47
N ALA A 108 12.48 2.50 -10.48
CA ALA A 108 12.68 1.07 -10.27
C ALA A 108 12.24 0.69 -8.86
N ARG A 109 11.63 -0.50 -8.73
CA ARG A 109 11.27 -1.04 -7.41
C ARG A 109 12.52 -1.18 -6.55
N VAL A 110 12.35 -1.04 -5.24
CA VAL A 110 13.44 -1.22 -4.26
C VAL A 110 14.09 -2.61 -4.32
N HIS A 111 13.35 -3.63 -4.74
CA HIS A 111 13.83 -5.01 -4.89
C HIS A 111 14.12 -5.41 -6.36
N GLU A 112 14.05 -4.47 -7.31
CA GLU A 112 14.24 -4.79 -8.73
C GLU A 112 15.67 -5.28 -9.00
N ARG A 113 15.79 -6.51 -9.51
CA ARG A 113 17.07 -7.13 -9.89
C ARG A 113 17.29 -7.16 -11.40
N ARG A 114 16.25 -6.94 -12.21
CA ARG A 114 16.30 -7.03 -13.67
C ARG A 114 16.75 -5.72 -14.29
N ARG A 115 17.87 -5.77 -15.01
CA ARG A 115 18.46 -4.61 -15.71
C ARG A 115 17.49 -3.96 -16.70
N THR A 116 16.69 -4.76 -17.41
CA THR A 116 15.72 -4.27 -18.40
C THR A 116 14.59 -3.47 -17.76
N ALA A 117 14.07 -3.90 -16.60
CA ALA A 117 13.05 -3.18 -15.87
C ALA A 117 13.59 -1.85 -15.31
N ALA A 118 14.83 -1.84 -14.79
CA ALA A 118 15.50 -0.63 -14.34
C ALA A 118 15.74 0.38 -15.47
N MET A 119 16.14 -0.10 -16.67
CA MET A 119 16.30 0.76 -17.85
C MET A 119 14.97 1.37 -18.28
N LEU A 120 13.90 0.58 -18.37
CA LEU A 120 12.56 1.08 -18.69
C LEU A 120 12.09 2.11 -17.65
N GLY A 121 12.35 1.85 -16.37
CA GLY A 121 12.08 2.78 -15.28
C GLY A 121 12.84 4.10 -15.39
N THR A 122 14.10 4.05 -15.82
CA THR A 122 14.91 5.25 -16.09
C THR A 122 14.30 6.08 -17.22
N VAL A 123 13.94 5.43 -18.34
CA VAL A 123 13.32 6.09 -19.48
C VAL A 123 11.97 6.72 -19.08
N ALA A 124 11.15 5.99 -18.32
CA ALA A 124 9.88 6.48 -17.81
C ALA A 124 10.06 7.69 -16.87
N ALA A 125 11.02 7.65 -15.96
CA ALA A 125 11.33 8.76 -15.05
C ALA A 125 11.76 10.03 -15.82
N ILE A 126 12.65 9.87 -16.80
CA ILE A 126 13.10 10.96 -17.66
C ILE A 126 11.95 11.53 -18.47
N ARG A 127 11.10 10.67 -19.04
CA ARG A 127 9.92 11.09 -19.81
C ARG A 127 8.94 11.86 -18.94
N LEU A 128 8.63 11.35 -17.75
CA LEU A 128 7.73 12.02 -16.83
C LEU A 128 8.28 13.38 -16.39
N SER A 129 9.56 13.45 -16.03
CA SER A 129 10.23 14.70 -15.63
C SER A 129 10.29 15.73 -16.76
N ARG A 130 10.56 15.30 -18.01
CA ARG A 130 10.57 16.19 -19.18
C ARG A 130 9.17 16.65 -19.57
N SER A 131 8.18 15.77 -19.43
CA SER A 131 6.79 16.05 -19.78
C SER A 131 6.07 16.86 -18.71
N ALA A 132 6.51 16.86 -17.45
CA ALA A 132 5.83 17.56 -16.35
C ALA A 132 5.61 19.06 -16.56
N ARG A 133 6.39 19.71 -17.44
CA ARG A 133 6.16 21.12 -17.84
C ARG A 133 5.00 21.31 -18.84
N ARG A 134 4.56 20.25 -19.51
CA ARG A 134 3.55 20.23 -20.59
C ARG A 134 2.39 19.26 -20.32
N THR A 135 2.56 18.40 -19.34
CA THR A 135 1.63 17.36 -18.89
C THR A 135 1.38 17.64 -17.43
N GLU A 136 0.11 17.71 -17.05
CA GLU A 136 -0.24 17.83 -15.65
C GLU A 136 0.07 16.49 -14.94
N VAL A 137 1.02 16.51 -14.00
CA VAL A 137 1.37 15.34 -13.19
C VAL A 137 0.87 15.56 -11.78
N VAL A 138 0.01 14.66 -11.31
CA VAL A 138 -0.60 14.74 -9.97
C VAL A 138 -0.32 13.45 -9.22
N LEU A 139 0.22 13.59 -8.01
CA LEU A 139 0.37 12.52 -7.04
C LEU A 139 -0.80 12.61 -6.07
N VAL A 140 -1.48 11.51 -5.84
CA VAL A 140 -2.68 11.47 -4.98
C VAL A 140 -2.48 10.39 -3.92
N GLY A 141 -2.49 10.79 -2.64
CA GLY A 141 -2.25 9.85 -1.55
C GLY A 141 -2.69 10.38 -0.18
N GLY A 142 -2.73 9.49 0.80
CA GLY A 142 -3.04 9.81 2.19
C GLY A 142 -1.80 9.88 3.09
N LEU A 143 -0.69 9.30 2.65
CA LEU A 143 0.55 9.22 3.41
C LEU A 143 1.09 10.61 3.75
N PRO A 144 1.63 10.79 4.97
CA PRO A 144 2.32 12.01 5.33
C PRO A 144 3.57 12.17 4.46
N VAL A 145 3.68 13.33 3.82
CA VAL A 145 4.82 13.73 3.01
C VAL A 145 5.44 14.97 3.63
N SER A 146 6.77 14.97 3.77
CA SER A 146 7.47 16.12 4.35
C SER A 146 7.34 17.37 3.47
N SER A 147 7.49 18.54 4.09
CA SER A 147 7.53 19.83 3.38
C SER A 147 8.63 19.86 2.32
N GLU A 148 9.77 19.25 2.61
CA GLU A 148 10.93 19.22 1.71
C GLU A 148 10.65 18.38 0.47
N LEU A 149 10.02 17.21 0.64
CA LEU A 149 9.64 16.36 -0.48
C LEU A 149 8.55 17.03 -1.33
N THR A 150 7.55 17.66 -0.69
CA THR A 150 6.51 18.43 -1.38
C THR A 150 7.13 19.55 -2.22
N ALA A 151 8.00 20.38 -1.64
CA ALA A 151 8.68 21.46 -2.36
C ALA A 151 9.56 20.93 -3.50
N ALA A 152 10.20 19.78 -3.33
CA ALA A 152 11.02 19.16 -4.38
C ALA A 152 10.17 18.67 -5.57
N LEU A 153 8.97 18.14 -5.31
CA LEU A 153 8.01 17.75 -6.34
C LEU A 153 7.48 18.98 -7.09
N GLU A 154 7.12 20.04 -6.37
CA GLU A 154 6.59 21.28 -6.95
C GLU A 154 7.61 21.97 -7.87
N ARG A 155 8.89 21.99 -7.50
CA ARG A 155 9.98 22.49 -8.36
C ARG A 155 10.07 21.76 -9.70
N ARG A 156 9.51 20.56 -9.79
CA ARG A 156 9.43 19.74 -11.00
C ARG A 156 8.07 19.79 -11.68
N SER A 157 7.21 20.72 -11.28
CA SER A 157 5.83 20.86 -11.77
C SER A 157 4.96 19.62 -11.50
N ILE A 158 5.28 18.87 -10.43
CA ILE A 158 4.49 17.73 -9.98
C ILE A 158 3.68 18.19 -8.76
N ARG A 159 2.35 18.11 -8.85
CA ARG A 159 1.47 18.46 -7.74
C ARG A 159 1.25 17.25 -6.85
N HIS A 160 1.26 17.47 -5.54
CA HIS A 160 0.84 16.46 -4.57
C HIS A 160 -0.50 16.89 -3.96
N ILE A 161 -1.52 16.04 -4.10
CA ILE A 161 -2.84 16.23 -3.51
C ILE A 161 -3.02 15.16 -2.44
N ARG A 162 -3.17 15.63 -1.20
CA ARG A 162 -3.49 14.75 -0.09
C ARG A 162 -4.99 14.52 -0.02
N HIS A 163 -5.43 13.26 -0.02
CA HIS A 163 -6.81 12.93 0.35
C HIS A 163 -6.87 12.58 1.83
N ASP A 164 -8.05 12.77 2.41
CA ASP A 164 -8.32 12.55 3.82
C ASP A 164 -9.05 11.23 4.08
N PHE A 165 -9.24 10.41 3.05
CA PHE A 165 -10.00 9.15 3.09
C PHE A 165 -11.51 9.34 3.32
N ALA A 166 -12.09 10.42 2.78
CA ALA A 166 -13.52 10.68 2.86
C ALA A 166 -14.38 9.47 2.40
N TRP A 167 -13.99 8.77 1.33
CA TRP A 167 -14.76 7.60 0.89
C TRP A 167 -14.65 6.43 1.87
N ALA A 168 -13.43 6.09 2.30
CA ALA A 168 -13.23 4.99 3.25
C ALA A 168 -13.95 5.24 4.57
N ARG A 169 -14.08 6.51 4.99
CA ARG A 169 -14.88 6.91 6.16
C ARG A 169 -16.38 6.73 5.97
N SER A 170 -16.89 6.92 4.76
CA SER A 170 -18.34 6.92 4.50
C SER A 170 -18.88 5.59 3.96
N VAL A 171 -18.03 4.72 3.42
CA VAL A 171 -18.48 3.50 2.75
C VAL A 171 -19.06 2.50 3.76
N GLU A 172 -20.27 2.03 3.53
CA GLU A 172 -20.81 0.92 4.31
C GLU A 172 -20.10 -0.37 3.89
N LEU A 173 -19.55 -1.10 4.85
CA LEU A 173 -18.97 -2.41 4.57
C LEU A 173 -20.08 -3.46 4.75
N PRO A 174 -20.26 -4.37 3.79
CA PRO A 174 -21.07 -5.56 4.00
C PRO A 174 -20.60 -6.30 5.26
N GLU A 175 -21.52 -6.95 5.98
CA GLU A 175 -21.19 -7.75 7.16
C GLU A 175 -20.12 -8.83 6.85
N THR A 176 -20.09 -9.31 5.61
CA THR A 176 -19.12 -10.29 5.09
C THR A 176 -17.76 -9.71 4.74
N ALA A 177 -17.61 -8.37 4.71
CA ALA A 177 -16.42 -7.65 4.26
C ALA A 177 -15.50 -7.20 5.41
N GLY A 178 -15.35 -8.05 6.43
CA GLY A 178 -14.30 -7.91 7.45
C GLY A 178 -14.73 -7.29 8.79
N GLU A 179 -15.87 -6.60 8.87
CA GLU A 179 -16.36 -6.01 10.13
C GLU A 179 -16.62 -7.07 11.21
N HIS A 180 -17.20 -8.22 10.86
CA HIS A 180 -17.37 -9.33 11.81
C HIS A 180 -16.05 -10.01 12.19
N ALA A 181 -15.04 -10.01 11.32
CA ALA A 181 -13.79 -10.72 11.57
C ALA A 181 -12.96 -10.06 12.68
N LEU A 182 -13.18 -8.76 12.93
CA LEU A 182 -12.51 -8.01 13.98
C LEU A 182 -13.42 -7.74 15.20
N ALA A 183 -14.70 -8.14 15.13
CA ALA A 183 -15.64 -7.91 16.22
C ALA A 183 -15.22 -8.69 17.47
N GLY A 184 -15.11 -8.00 18.61
CA GLY A 184 -14.66 -8.61 19.85
C GLY A 184 -13.17 -8.94 19.90
N ALA A 185 -12.37 -8.49 18.92
CA ALA A 185 -10.93 -8.66 18.95
C ALA A 185 -10.34 -7.99 20.20
N THR A 186 -9.57 -8.72 20.99
CA THR A 186 -8.78 -8.17 22.12
C THR A 186 -7.45 -7.60 21.63
N ARG A 187 -6.92 -8.18 20.55
CA ARG A 187 -5.69 -7.78 19.88
C ARG A 187 -5.81 -8.07 18.39
N ILE A 188 -5.23 -7.21 17.57
CA ILE A 188 -5.13 -7.43 16.13
C ILE A 188 -3.66 -7.52 15.74
N VAL A 189 -3.28 -8.58 15.02
CA VAL A 189 -1.93 -8.77 14.49
C VAL A 189 -2.01 -8.75 12.96
N LEU A 190 -1.34 -7.78 12.33
CA LEU A 190 -1.27 -7.64 10.89
C LEU A 190 -0.05 -8.39 10.35
N GLY A 191 -0.29 -9.30 9.42
CA GLY A 191 0.74 -10.07 8.74
C GLY A 191 1.65 -9.22 7.85
N SER A 192 2.78 -9.79 7.44
CA SER A 192 3.81 -9.09 6.68
C SER A 192 4.43 -9.96 5.60
N ALA A 193 4.61 -9.39 4.41
CA ALA A 193 5.31 -10.07 3.33
C ALA A 193 6.84 -10.11 3.48
N LEU A 194 7.42 -9.49 4.52
CA LEU A 194 8.88 -9.44 4.67
C LEU A 194 9.50 -10.84 4.75
N CYS A 195 8.82 -11.81 5.36
CA CYS A 195 9.33 -13.17 5.45
C CYS A 195 9.21 -13.92 4.12
N VAL A 196 8.05 -13.87 3.45
CA VAL A 196 7.84 -14.57 2.17
C VAL A 196 8.72 -13.99 1.05
N ASP A 197 9.03 -12.70 1.13
CA ASP A 197 9.97 -12.03 0.22
C ASP A 197 11.44 -12.31 0.56
N GLY A 198 11.69 -13.08 1.62
CA GLY A 198 13.02 -13.45 2.08
C GLY A 198 13.83 -12.28 2.65
N HIS A 199 13.17 -11.22 3.10
CA HIS A 199 13.83 -10.06 3.72
C HIS A 199 14.14 -10.27 5.20
N ILE A 200 13.29 -11.01 5.91
CA ILE A 200 13.56 -11.49 7.27
C ILE A 200 13.56 -13.01 7.30
N ARG A 201 14.23 -13.60 8.30
CA ARG A 201 14.26 -15.06 8.47
C ARG A 201 12.91 -15.58 8.97
N ARG A 202 12.60 -16.83 8.62
CA ARG A 202 11.33 -17.47 9.02
C ARG A 202 11.21 -17.62 10.54
N ASP A 203 12.27 -18.05 11.21
CA ASP A 203 12.32 -18.20 12.66
C ASP A 203 12.07 -16.86 13.39
N VAL A 204 12.58 -15.75 12.85
CA VAL A 204 12.29 -14.40 13.36
C VAL A 204 10.78 -14.09 13.26
N TYR A 205 10.15 -14.40 12.12
CA TYR A 205 8.72 -14.16 11.94
C TYR A 205 7.85 -15.09 12.79
N GLU A 206 8.20 -16.37 12.90
CA GLU A 206 7.52 -17.32 13.78
C GLU A 206 7.61 -16.92 15.25
N LYS A 207 8.80 -16.55 15.71
CA LYS A 207 8.99 -16.04 17.08
C LYS A 207 8.12 -14.81 17.32
N TRP A 208 8.14 -13.87 16.38
CA TRP A 208 7.32 -12.67 16.47
C TRP A 208 5.82 -12.99 16.55
N LEU A 209 5.31 -13.92 15.72
CA LEU A 209 3.90 -14.35 15.81
C LEU A 209 3.57 -14.95 17.18
N ARG A 210 4.45 -15.80 17.73
CA ARG A 210 4.28 -16.37 19.08
C ARG A 210 4.31 -15.32 20.18
N ASP A 211 5.12 -14.28 20.03
CA ASP A 211 5.21 -13.19 21.00
C ASP A 211 3.98 -12.26 20.94
N ARG A 212 3.32 -12.15 19.77
CA ARG A 212 2.21 -11.21 19.54
C ARG A 212 0.83 -11.84 19.61
N LEU A 213 0.69 -13.14 19.35
CA LEU A 213 -0.56 -13.86 19.49
C LEU A 213 -0.58 -14.60 20.83
N GLY A 214 -1.53 -14.22 21.68
CA GLY A 214 -1.68 -14.67 23.06
C GLY A 214 -2.84 -15.63 23.30
N GLY A 215 -3.60 -16.01 22.27
CA GLY A 215 -4.68 -17.00 22.37
C GLY A 215 -6.05 -16.46 21.95
N GLU A 216 -7.09 -16.97 22.62
CA GLU A 216 -8.49 -16.69 22.33
C GLU A 216 -8.80 -15.17 22.35
N GLY A 217 -9.53 -14.70 21.32
CA GLY A 217 -9.86 -13.28 21.13
C GLY A 217 -8.85 -12.50 20.29
N ASP A 218 -7.62 -13.02 20.10
CA ASP A 218 -6.66 -12.40 19.18
C ASP A 218 -7.06 -12.68 17.73
N VAL A 219 -6.94 -11.66 16.88
CA VAL A 219 -7.22 -11.76 15.45
C VAL A 219 -5.95 -11.57 14.63
N PHE A 220 -5.65 -12.53 13.77
CA PHE A 220 -4.58 -12.44 12.79
C PHE A 220 -5.16 -12.07 11.41
N VAL A 221 -4.76 -10.90 10.91
CA VAL A 221 -5.09 -10.43 9.56
C VAL A 221 -3.91 -10.73 8.64
N PRO A 222 -3.95 -11.81 7.84
CA PRO A 222 -2.80 -12.19 7.04
C PRO A 222 -2.52 -11.15 5.94
N HIS A 223 -1.25 -10.91 5.65
CA HIS A 223 -0.89 -10.28 4.39
C HIS A 223 -1.31 -11.19 3.25
N ARG A 224 -1.79 -10.65 2.12
CA ARG A 224 -2.17 -11.43 0.91
C ARG A 224 -1.10 -12.38 0.32
N ARG A 225 0.13 -12.29 0.82
CA ARG A 225 1.28 -13.11 0.41
C ARG A 225 1.83 -13.96 1.57
N ASP A 226 1.21 -13.90 2.75
CA ASP A 226 1.62 -14.75 3.85
C ASP A 226 1.56 -16.21 3.43
N ALA A 227 2.57 -16.95 3.84
CA ALA A 227 2.68 -18.35 3.52
C ALA A 227 1.73 -19.16 4.41
N THR A 228 1.22 -20.29 3.89
CA THR A 228 0.26 -21.17 4.59
C THR A 228 0.72 -21.57 5.99
N TRP A 229 2.04 -21.70 6.22
CA TRP A 229 2.57 -22.02 7.54
C TRP A 229 2.31 -20.93 8.59
N ALA A 230 2.26 -19.64 8.20
CA ALA A 230 2.01 -18.54 9.13
C ALA A 230 0.54 -18.53 9.56
N LEU A 231 -0.36 -18.83 8.61
CA LEU A 231 -1.79 -18.99 8.87
C LEU A 231 -2.02 -20.17 9.81
N GLN A 232 -1.39 -21.33 9.52
CA GLN A 232 -1.47 -22.51 10.39
C GLN A 232 -0.94 -22.21 11.80
N LEU A 233 0.21 -21.55 11.91
CA LEU A 233 0.77 -21.17 13.21
C LEU A 233 -0.18 -20.25 13.99
N ALA A 234 -0.79 -19.26 13.35
CA ALA A 234 -1.75 -18.38 14.00
C ALA A 234 -2.97 -19.17 14.52
N THR A 235 -3.49 -20.11 13.72
CA THR A 235 -4.57 -21.02 14.14
C THR A 235 -4.14 -21.93 15.30
N ASP A 236 -2.94 -22.50 15.26
CA ASP A 236 -2.41 -23.36 16.32
C ASP A 236 -2.19 -22.60 17.63
N LEU A 237 -1.94 -21.29 17.55
CA LEU A 237 -1.86 -20.38 18.68
C LEU A 237 -3.25 -19.94 19.21
N GLY A 238 -4.35 -20.40 18.61
CA GLY A 238 -5.71 -20.11 19.03
C GLY A 238 -6.28 -18.79 18.51
N ALA A 239 -5.58 -18.11 17.59
CA ALA A 239 -6.05 -16.86 17.01
C ALA A 239 -7.13 -17.08 15.94
N HIS A 240 -8.07 -16.15 15.84
CA HIS A 240 -8.97 -16.09 14.70
C HIS A 240 -8.20 -15.57 13.47
N VAL A 241 -8.11 -16.37 12.41
CA VAL A 241 -7.43 -15.96 11.17
C VAL A 241 -8.45 -15.38 10.21
N CYS A 242 -8.30 -14.10 9.85
CA CYS A 242 -9.20 -13.47 8.88
C CYS A 242 -9.11 -14.19 7.51
N PRO A 243 -10.24 -14.41 6.83
CA PRO A 243 -10.26 -15.01 5.50
C PRO A 243 -9.44 -14.20 4.49
N SER A 244 -8.81 -14.89 3.54
CA SER A 244 -8.15 -14.23 2.40
C SER A 244 -9.12 -13.38 1.58
N GLY A 245 -8.62 -12.29 0.98
CA GLY A 245 -9.44 -11.42 0.14
C GLY A 245 -10.27 -10.40 0.93
N HIS A 246 -9.96 -10.19 2.21
CA HIS A 246 -10.49 -9.08 2.99
C HIS A 246 -10.11 -7.72 2.35
N PRO A 247 -10.86 -6.63 2.63
CA PRO A 247 -10.50 -5.29 2.17
C PRO A 247 -9.11 -4.83 2.65
N CYS A 248 -8.67 -3.66 2.18
CA CYS A 248 -7.44 -3.05 2.68
C CYS A 248 -7.56 -2.70 4.18
N ALA A 249 -6.41 -2.61 4.85
CA ALA A 249 -6.33 -2.41 6.30
C ALA A 249 -7.07 -1.15 6.77
N GLU A 250 -7.08 -0.08 5.97
CA GLU A 250 -7.82 1.16 6.22
C GLU A 250 -9.31 0.94 6.41
N LEU A 251 -9.92 0.07 5.59
CA LEU A 251 -11.35 -0.24 5.68
C LEU A 251 -11.62 -1.20 6.82
N MET A 252 -10.83 -2.27 6.93
CA MET A 252 -11.00 -3.27 7.98
C MET A 252 -10.88 -2.64 9.37
N LEU A 253 -9.85 -1.84 9.60
CA LEU A 253 -9.52 -1.35 10.94
C LEU A 253 -10.30 -0.09 11.30
N ARG A 254 -11.07 0.50 10.37
CA ARG A 254 -11.84 1.72 10.59
C ARG A 254 -12.66 1.63 11.87
N ASP A 255 -13.38 0.52 12.06
CA ASP A 255 -14.34 0.35 13.15
C ASP A 255 -13.83 -0.51 14.31
N THR A 256 -12.53 -0.76 14.36
CA THR A 256 -11.88 -1.37 15.52
C THR A 256 -12.16 -0.55 16.80
N PRO A 257 -12.35 -1.19 17.97
CA PRO A 257 -12.46 -0.49 19.26
C PRO A 257 -11.20 0.33 19.61
N ASP A 258 -11.36 1.37 20.44
CA ASP A 258 -10.29 2.34 20.73
C ASP A 258 -9.20 1.82 21.68
N ASP A 259 -9.52 0.77 22.45
CA ASP A 259 -8.63 0.11 23.40
C ASP A 259 -7.79 -1.00 22.78
N VAL A 260 -8.20 -1.52 21.62
CA VAL A 260 -7.49 -2.59 20.89
C VAL A 260 -6.17 -2.08 20.34
N VAL A 261 -5.11 -2.85 20.59
CA VAL A 261 -3.78 -2.60 20.05
C VAL A 261 -3.58 -3.40 18.76
N ILE A 262 -3.12 -2.70 17.73
CA ILE A 262 -2.83 -3.27 16.41
C ILE A 262 -1.32 -3.47 16.30
N HIS A 263 -0.88 -4.72 16.21
CA HIS A 263 0.52 -5.09 16.10
C HIS A 263 0.91 -5.36 14.65
N GLY A 264 2.16 -5.07 14.30
CA GLY A 264 2.72 -5.49 13.03
C GLY A 264 4.14 -4.99 12.80
N PHE A 265 4.73 -5.39 11.69
CA PHE A 265 5.97 -4.79 11.19
C PHE A 265 5.70 -3.39 10.60
N PRO A 266 6.74 -2.61 10.28
CA PRO A 266 6.54 -1.29 9.68
C PRO A 266 5.73 -1.40 8.39
N MET A 267 4.62 -0.67 8.36
CA MET A 267 3.63 -0.72 7.30
C MET A 267 2.96 0.64 7.11
N THR A 268 2.41 0.89 5.92
CA THR A 268 1.72 2.15 5.66
C THR A 268 0.41 2.32 6.41
N ALA A 269 -0.27 1.22 6.76
CA ALA A 269 -1.49 1.24 7.55
C ALA A 269 -1.31 1.95 8.90
N ALA A 270 -0.10 1.90 9.50
CA ALA A 270 0.20 2.61 10.74
C ALA A 270 0.16 4.15 10.59
N MET A 271 0.22 4.67 9.37
CA MET A 271 0.11 6.09 9.05
C MET A 271 -1.27 6.47 8.49
N THR A 272 -1.91 5.58 7.73
CA THR A 272 -3.18 5.86 7.03
C THR A 272 -4.40 5.55 7.89
N VAL A 273 -4.42 4.46 8.67
CA VAL A 273 -5.55 4.11 9.55
C VAL A 273 -5.85 5.20 10.58
N PRO A 274 -4.87 5.86 11.23
CA PRO A 274 -5.17 6.98 12.12
C PRO A 274 -5.89 8.14 11.42
N ILE A 275 -5.62 8.37 10.13
CA ILE A 275 -6.30 9.39 9.34
C ILE A 275 -7.76 8.98 9.13
N VAL A 276 -8.00 7.73 8.72
CA VAL A 276 -9.34 7.19 8.47
C VAL A 276 -10.19 7.21 9.74
N ARG A 277 -9.61 6.81 10.89
CA ARG A 277 -10.33 6.72 12.17
C ARG A 277 -10.52 8.06 12.89
N SER A 278 -9.81 9.10 12.48
CA SER A 278 -9.88 10.43 13.10
C SER A 278 -11.34 10.91 13.28
N PRO A 279 -11.74 11.41 14.46
CA PRO A 279 -10.87 11.77 15.60
C PRO A 279 -10.58 10.65 16.60
N ARG A 280 -11.02 9.41 16.36
CA ARG A 280 -10.80 8.29 17.29
C ARG A 280 -9.32 7.91 17.38
N PRO A 281 -8.81 7.64 18.59
CA PRO A 281 -7.41 7.25 18.77
C PRO A 281 -7.17 5.87 18.16
N THR A 282 -6.00 5.69 17.54
CA THR A 282 -5.56 4.38 17.05
C THR A 282 -4.24 4.00 17.71
N ARG A 283 -4.17 2.78 18.23
CA ARG A 283 -2.98 2.25 18.92
C ARG A 283 -2.28 1.24 18.02
N PHE A 284 -1.13 1.64 17.48
CA PHE A 284 -0.24 0.72 16.79
C PHE A 284 0.95 0.38 17.67
N ASP A 285 1.29 -0.90 17.74
CA ASP A 285 2.57 -1.40 18.24
C ASP A 285 3.38 -1.95 17.06
N VAL A 286 4.21 -1.08 16.49
CA VAL A 286 5.06 -1.39 15.35
C VAL A 286 6.36 -2.01 15.83
N THR A 287 6.61 -3.25 15.43
CA THR A 287 7.83 -3.97 15.79
C THR A 287 9.00 -3.46 14.96
N HIS A 288 10.01 -2.93 15.64
CA HIS A 288 11.25 -2.47 15.02
C HIS A 288 12.14 -3.66 14.65
N LEU A 289 12.61 -3.67 13.41
CA LEU A 289 13.57 -4.65 12.92
C LEU A 289 15.00 -4.16 13.17
N VAL A 290 15.78 -4.96 13.89
CA VAL A 290 17.21 -4.70 14.12
C VAL A 290 18.06 -5.36 13.04
N ALA A 291 19.35 -5.01 12.98
CA ALA A 291 20.28 -5.51 11.96
C ALA A 291 20.31 -7.04 11.84
N SER A 292 20.18 -7.77 12.95
CA SER A 292 20.18 -9.24 13.00
C SER A 292 18.91 -9.91 12.47
N ASP A 293 17.82 -9.17 12.31
CA ASP A 293 16.55 -9.71 11.82
C ASP A 293 16.54 -9.87 10.29
N TRP A 294 17.34 -9.05 9.62
CA TRP A 294 17.46 -9.03 8.16
C TRP A 294 18.25 -10.23 7.65
N THR A 295 17.78 -10.82 6.55
CA THR A 295 18.58 -11.82 5.84
C THR A 295 19.70 -11.13 5.05
N PRO A 296 20.80 -11.85 4.73
CA PRO A 296 21.79 -11.35 3.78
C PRO A 296 21.23 -11.05 2.37
N ALA A 297 20.05 -11.59 2.04
CA ALA A 297 19.39 -11.40 0.75
C ALA A 297 18.53 -10.13 0.69
N ALA A 298 18.28 -9.47 1.82
CA ALA A 298 17.51 -8.24 1.91
C ALA A 298 18.24 -7.09 1.18
N PRO A 299 17.66 -6.52 0.12
CA PRO A 299 18.29 -5.40 -0.59
C PRO A 299 18.44 -4.18 0.34
N PRO A 300 19.59 -3.47 0.35
CA PRO A 300 19.78 -2.29 1.20
C PRO A 300 18.69 -1.22 1.05
N ARG A 301 18.15 -1.07 -0.17
CA ARG A 301 17.04 -0.13 -0.45
C ARG A 301 15.72 -0.54 0.20
N VAL A 302 15.48 -1.85 0.36
CA VAL A 302 14.31 -2.35 1.10
C VAL A 302 14.48 -2.05 2.58
N VAL A 303 15.65 -2.35 3.14
CA VAL A 303 15.98 -2.06 4.55
C VAL A 303 15.79 -0.57 4.85
N ALA A 304 16.33 0.30 4.00
CA ALA A 304 16.18 1.75 4.14
C ALA A 304 14.70 2.20 4.10
N LEU A 305 13.91 1.69 3.15
CA LEU A 305 12.49 2.03 3.05
C LEU A 305 11.69 1.56 4.26
N ILE A 306 11.94 0.36 4.77
CA ILE A 306 11.23 -0.17 5.94
C ILE A 306 11.59 0.60 7.21
N ASN A 307 12.88 0.90 7.43
CA ASN A 307 13.34 1.71 8.57
C ASN A 307 12.76 3.11 8.56
N GLU A 308 12.53 3.65 7.38
CA GLU A 308 11.88 4.94 7.22
C GLU A 308 10.39 4.89 7.52
N ILE A 309 9.67 3.91 6.97
CA ILE A 309 8.25 3.72 7.30
C ILE A 309 8.08 3.60 8.81
N ASP A 310 8.99 2.88 9.46
CA ASP A 310 9.05 2.76 10.91
C ASP A 310 9.28 4.10 11.61
N ALA A 311 10.24 4.91 11.11
CA ALA A 311 10.50 6.24 11.64
C ALA A 311 9.30 7.19 11.50
N ILE A 312 8.63 7.20 10.33
CA ILE A 312 7.46 8.04 10.08
C ILE A 312 6.27 7.55 10.92
N ALA A 313 6.03 6.23 10.98
CA ALA A 313 4.97 5.67 11.81
C ALA A 313 5.12 6.08 13.28
N ARG A 314 6.35 6.07 13.82
CA ARG A 314 6.63 6.54 15.20
C ARG A 314 6.35 8.03 15.42
N GLN A 315 6.61 8.88 14.43
CA GLN A 315 6.29 10.32 14.54
C GLN A 315 4.78 10.58 14.61
N HIS A 316 3.97 9.66 14.08
CA HIS A 316 2.52 9.77 14.04
C HIS A 316 1.80 8.92 15.10
N GLN A 317 2.53 8.25 15.99
CA GLN A 317 1.95 7.59 17.15
C GLN A 317 1.68 8.60 18.28
N PRO A 318 0.58 8.47 19.04
CA PRO A 318 0.33 9.32 20.19
C PRO A 318 1.44 9.14 21.25
N PRO A 319 1.87 10.22 21.94
CA PRO A 319 2.88 10.14 22.98
C PRO A 319 2.42 9.20 24.10
N GLY A 320 3.17 8.13 24.36
CA GLY A 320 2.86 7.11 25.38
C GLY A 320 2.86 5.66 24.89
N ALA A 321 2.93 5.42 23.57
CA ALA A 321 3.24 4.09 23.03
C ALA A 321 4.69 3.74 23.37
N THR A 322 4.89 3.01 24.47
CA THR A 322 6.24 2.55 24.85
C THR A 322 6.71 1.56 23.78
N PRO A 323 7.87 1.75 23.13
CA PRO A 323 8.41 0.76 22.22
C PRO A 323 8.85 -0.46 23.03
N GLN A 324 8.00 -1.49 23.08
CA GLN A 324 8.36 -2.78 23.66
C GLN A 324 8.11 -3.90 22.65
N ALA A 325 9.15 -4.21 21.89
CA ALA A 325 9.80 -5.52 21.97
C ALA A 325 11.11 -5.43 21.19
N LYS A 326 12.24 -5.55 21.89
CA LYS A 326 13.44 -6.06 21.23
C LYS A 326 13.16 -7.51 20.90
N ILE A 327 13.29 -7.91 19.64
CA ILE A 327 13.50 -9.32 19.32
C ILE A 327 14.91 -9.63 19.84
N VAL A 328 15.02 -9.99 21.11
CA VAL A 328 16.29 -10.40 21.69
C VAL A 328 16.58 -11.82 21.14
N PRO A 329 17.72 -12.04 20.48
CA PRO A 329 18.13 -13.40 20.12
C PRO A 329 18.32 -14.20 21.41
N ALA A 330 17.76 -15.41 21.45
CA ALA A 330 18.05 -16.40 22.49
C ALA A 330 19.48 -16.91 22.37
#